data_AF-A0A2K2TMB8-F1
#
_entry.id   AF-A0A2K2TMB8-F1
#
_cell.length_a   1.000
_cell.length_b   1.000
_cell.length_c   1.000
_cell.angle_alpha   90.00
_cell.angle_beta   90.00
_cell.angle_gamma   90.00
#
_symmetry.space_group_name_H-M   'P 1'
#
loop_
_entity.id
_entity.type
_entity.pdbx_description
1 polymer ?
#
loop_
_entity_poly.entity_id
_entity_poly.type
_entity_poly.pdbx_seq_one_letter_code
_entity_poly.pdbx_strand_id
1 'polypeptide(L)'
;MKRVRIIVSYDGTNYCGWQLQPNGITIEEVLNKHLSALLREEITVIGASRTDSGVHAMGNVAVFDTENRMPADKICFALNQRLPEDIRIQKSEEVPLEWHPRKCNCTKTYEYKILNRKIDMPVSRLYSHFCYFPLDVEKMKEAAGYIVGEHDFKSFCTVRSQAEETVRTVYSLDLDRRDDMITIRISGSGFLYNMVRIIAGTLMKVGMGVYPPEYVETIIDARDRQKAGPKVPAKGLTLVSLEYETELPKWLGGENKFWSFATLQSHIKEDKTAFLLIKRCVDEDFAGVIRRNIHQAVRNGAEVVYVADLEKDRLKAGDVYGFYTIEEPEDCQKPVSMLTAEELDEISEICGGSAGGPGLQNIAKKLKKCVK
;
A
#
# COMPACT_ATOMS: atom_id res chain seq x y z
N MET A 1 -19.56 -23.81 6.51
CA MET A 1 -18.74 -22.60 6.64
C MET A 1 -18.82 -21.75 5.40
N LYS A 2 -18.88 -20.43 5.55
CA LYS A 2 -18.63 -19.46 4.47
C LYS A 2 -17.80 -18.29 5.01
N ARG A 3 -17.04 -17.63 4.13
CA ARG A 3 -16.35 -16.38 4.43
C ARG A 3 -17.12 -15.21 3.88
N VAL A 4 -17.46 -14.26 4.74
CA VAL A 4 -18.22 -13.06 4.38
C VAL A 4 -17.30 -11.86 4.39
N ARG A 5 -17.23 -11.15 3.26
CA ARG A 5 -16.63 -9.82 3.14
C ARG A 5 -17.67 -8.76 3.46
N ILE A 6 -17.29 -7.79 4.27
CA ILE A 6 -18.09 -6.60 4.58
C ILE A 6 -17.33 -5.32 4.21
N ILE A 7 -18.04 -4.34 3.68
CA ILE A 7 -17.57 -2.96 3.51
C ILE A 7 -18.17 -2.14 4.64
N VAL A 8 -17.33 -1.53 5.47
CA VAL A 8 -17.70 -0.83 6.70
C VAL A 8 -17.30 0.64 6.59
N SER A 9 -18.28 1.52 6.79
CA SER A 9 -18.07 2.95 7.00
C SER A 9 -18.22 3.29 8.48
N TYR A 10 -17.42 4.21 8.99
CA TYR A 10 -17.53 4.68 10.37
C TYR A 10 -17.02 6.10 10.56
N ASP A 11 -17.64 6.80 11.52
CA ASP A 11 -17.06 7.98 12.15
C ASP A 11 -16.15 7.54 13.29
N GLY A 12 -14.83 7.71 13.11
CA GLY A 12 -13.83 7.30 14.08
C GLY A 12 -13.73 8.16 15.34
N THR A 13 -14.51 9.23 15.48
CA THR A 13 -14.37 10.23 16.57
C THR A 13 -14.39 9.60 17.96
N ASN A 14 -15.31 8.66 18.21
CA ASN A 14 -15.53 8.06 19.52
C ASN A 14 -14.72 6.78 19.75
N TYR A 15 -13.82 6.44 18.82
CA TYR A 15 -13.17 5.14 18.79
C TYR A 15 -11.65 5.27 18.93
N CYS A 16 -11.08 4.30 19.64
CA CYS A 16 -9.64 4.09 19.73
C CYS A 16 -9.11 3.39 18.46
N GLY A 17 -9.61 3.77 17.28
CA GLY A 17 -9.18 3.22 16.00
C GLY A 17 -9.83 1.88 15.68
N TRP A 18 -9.27 1.19 14.67
CA TRP A 18 -9.82 -0.06 14.17
C TRP A 18 -9.54 -1.25 15.10
N GLN A 19 -8.26 -1.50 15.37
CA GLN A 19 -7.78 -2.76 15.97
C GLN A 19 -8.16 -2.83 17.45
N LEU A 20 -8.63 -3.99 17.93
CA LEU A 20 -8.79 -4.29 19.36
C LEU A 20 -7.56 -3.91 20.19
N GLN A 21 -7.78 -3.18 21.28
CA GLN A 21 -6.76 -2.78 22.24
C GLN A 21 -7.36 -2.47 23.61
N PRO A 22 -6.60 -2.58 24.71
CA PRO A 22 -7.14 -2.47 26.06
C PRO A 22 -7.50 -1.04 26.51
N ASN A 23 -7.20 -0.03 25.69
CA ASN A 23 -7.23 1.39 26.08
C ASN A 23 -8.54 2.11 25.69
N GLY A 24 -9.51 1.42 25.08
CA GLY A 24 -10.82 1.98 24.78
C GLY A 24 -11.55 1.22 23.67
N ILE A 25 -12.77 1.66 23.35
CA ILE A 25 -13.66 0.99 22.40
C ILE A 25 -13.12 1.13 20.98
N THR A 26 -13.10 0.03 20.23
CA THR A 26 -12.57 -0.02 18.85
C THR A 26 -13.64 -0.44 17.85
N ILE A 27 -13.43 -0.16 16.57
CA ILE A 27 -14.36 -0.59 15.51
C ILE A 27 -14.45 -2.12 15.46
N GLU A 28 -13.33 -2.83 15.58
CA GLU A 28 -13.28 -4.29 15.61
C GLU A 28 -14.07 -4.87 16.78
N GLU A 29 -13.97 -4.27 17.97
CA GLU A 29 -14.74 -4.69 19.16
C GLU A 29 -16.25 -4.61 18.92
N VAL A 30 -16.72 -3.47 18.41
CA VAL A 30 -18.15 -3.25 18.14
C VAL A 30 -18.63 -4.22 17.07
N LEU A 31 -17.87 -4.40 15.98
CA LEU A 31 -18.23 -5.36 14.93
C LEU A 31 -18.31 -6.79 15.46
N ASN A 32 -17.30 -7.26 16.20
CA ASN A 32 -17.27 -8.61 16.77
C ASN A 32 -18.47 -8.85 17.69
N LYS A 33 -18.76 -7.91 18.59
CA LYS A 33 -19.90 -7.99 19.51
C LYS A 33 -21.24 -8.11 18.77
N HIS A 34 -21.50 -7.23 17.80
CA HIS A 34 -22.79 -7.19 17.12
C HIS A 34 -22.95 -8.32 16.09
N LEU A 35 -21.87 -8.74 15.42
CA LEU A 35 -21.88 -9.93 14.57
C LEU A 35 -22.15 -11.20 15.38
N SER A 36 -21.44 -11.37 16.51
CA SER A 36 -21.61 -12.55 17.36
C SER A 36 -23.04 -12.65 17.90
N ALA A 37 -23.61 -11.52 18.33
CA ALA A 37 -25.00 -11.48 18.80
C ALA A 37 -26.01 -11.75 17.68
N LEU A 38 -25.77 -11.26 16.46
CA LEU A 38 -26.65 -11.48 15.31
C LEU A 38 -26.63 -12.93 14.85
N LEU A 39 -25.44 -13.52 14.72
CA LEU A 39 -25.23 -14.83 14.13
C LEU A 39 -25.28 -15.98 15.14
N ARG A 40 -25.26 -15.67 16.44
CA ARG A 40 -25.26 -16.61 17.57
C ARG A 40 -24.07 -17.56 17.56
N GLU A 41 -22.92 -17.03 17.21
CA GLU A 41 -21.62 -17.70 17.17
C GLU A 41 -20.53 -16.69 17.55
N GLU A 42 -19.36 -17.14 17.97
CA GLU A 42 -18.25 -16.23 18.27
C GLU A 42 -17.61 -15.75 16.96
N ILE A 43 -17.75 -14.47 16.66
CA ILE A 43 -17.22 -13.85 15.45
C ILE A 43 -16.04 -12.93 15.76
N THR A 44 -14.94 -13.17 15.06
CA THR A 44 -13.79 -12.27 14.99
C THR A 44 -13.60 -11.81 13.55
N VAL A 45 -13.63 -10.49 13.33
CA VAL A 45 -13.36 -9.91 12.01
C VAL A 45 -11.87 -9.71 11.76
N ILE A 46 -11.45 -9.86 10.51
CA ILE A 46 -10.12 -9.54 10.03
C ILE A 46 -10.21 -8.31 9.13
N GLY A 47 -9.68 -7.17 9.59
CA GLY A 47 -9.69 -5.91 8.84
C GLY A 47 -8.60 -5.81 7.77
N ALA A 48 -8.90 -5.07 6.70
CA ALA A 48 -8.00 -4.75 5.60
C ALA A 48 -7.03 -3.60 5.94
N SER A 49 -7.52 -2.62 6.69
CA SER A 49 -6.76 -1.44 7.08
C SER A 49 -6.96 -1.13 8.55
N ARG A 50 -5.85 -0.92 9.26
CA ARG A 50 -5.87 -0.41 10.63
C ARG A 50 -5.88 1.12 10.55
N THR A 51 -7.01 1.74 10.88
CA THR A 51 -7.09 3.20 11.03
C THR A 51 -6.76 3.60 12.46
N ASP A 52 -6.08 4.73 12.63
CA ASP A 52 -5.74 5.27 13.96
C ASP A 52 -7.00 5.75 14.70
N SER A 53 -6.86 5.98 16.01
CA SER A 53 -7.92 6.65 16.79
C SER A 53 -8.27 8.01 16.21
N GLY A 54 -9.58 8.26 16.06
CA GLY A 54 -10.12 9.48 15.47
C GLY A 54 -10.09 9.55 13.93
N VAL A 55 -9.63 8.49 13.23
CA VAL A 55 -9.66 8.43 11.75
C VAL A 55 -10.97 7.80 11.28
N HIS A 56 -11.61 8.40 10.29
CA HIS A 56 -12.88 7.92 9.74
C HIS A 56 -12.66 6.95 8.58
N ALA A 57 -13.71 6.25 8.17
CA ALA A 57 -13.72 5.47 6.93
C ALA A 57 -15.07 5.56 6.22
N MET A 58 -15.04 5.69 4.89
CA MET A 58 -16.22 5.54 4.03
C MET A 58 -16.36 4.10 3.52
N GLY A 59 -15.27 3.34 3.46
CA GLY A 59 -15.27 1.97 2.96
C GLY A 59 -14.03 1.18 3.37
N ASN A 60 -13.86 0.93 4.67
CA ASN A 60 -12.91 -0.08 5.13
C ASN A 60 -13.47 -1.47 4.81
N VAL A 61 -12.61 -2.48 4.70
CA VAL A 61 -13.00 -3.84 4.35
C VAL A 61 -12.63 -4.77 5.49
N ALA A 62 -13.52 -5.71 5.81
CA ALA A 62 -13.23 -6.78 6.74
C ALA A 62 -13.83 -8.10 6.27
N VAL A 63 -13.31 -9.21 6.79
CA VAL A 63 -13.88 -10.54 6.60
C VAL A 63 -14.10 -11.25 7.90
N PHE A 64 -15.05 -12.17 7.93
CA PHE A 64 -15.21 -13.14 9.01
C PHE A 64 -15.79 -14.44 8.45
N ASP A 65 -15.61 -15.53 9.19
CA ASP A 65 -16.14 -16.84 8.85
C ASP A 65 -17.37 -17.15 9.70
N THR A 66 -18.34 -17.85 9.13
CA THR A 66 -19.63 -18.15 9.78
C THR A 66 -20.21 -19.49 9.31
N GLU A 67 -20.89 -20.20 10.21
CA GLU A 67 -21.71 -21.38 9.90
C GLU A 67 -23.19 -21.03 9.73
N ASN A 68 -23.56 -19.77 9.93
CA ASN A 68 -24.93 -19.31 9.89
C ASN A 68 -25.54 -19.43 8.48
N ARG A 69 -26.80 -19.83 8.41
CA ARG A 69 -27.53 -20.01 7.14
C ARG A 69 -27.97 -18.70 6.47
N MET A 70 -27.91 -17.57 7.18
CA MET A 70 -28.28 -16.26 6.63
C MET A 70 -27.47 -15.96 5.37
N PRO A 71 -28.09 -15.66 4.22
CA PRO A 71 -27.36 -15.30 3.00
C PRO A 71 -26.42 -14.11 3.24
N ALA A 72 -25.20 -14.18 2.67
CA ALA A 72 -24.15 -13.22 2.97
C ALA A 72 -24.55 -11.78 2.62
N ASP A 73 -25.31 -11.57 1.54
CA ASP A 73 -25.84 -10.27 1.12
C ASP A 73 -26.88 -9.69 2.09
N LYS A 74 -27.52 -10.52 2.92
CA LYS A 74 -28.53 -10.09 3.91
C LYS A 74 -27.94 -9.63 5.23
N ILE A 75 -26.68 -10.00 5.52
CA ILE A 75 -26.03 -9.67 6.78
C ILE A 75 -25.92 -8.16 6.99
N CYS A 76 -25.59 -7.38 5.96
CA CYS A 76 -25.47 -5.92 6.07
C CYS A 76 -26.77 -5.27 6.56
N PHE A 77 -27.93 -5.67 6.02
CA PHE A 77 -29.24 -5.14 6.43
C PHE A 77 -29.55 -5.49 7.90
N ALA A 78 -29.33 -6.75 8.29
CA ALA A 78 -29.65 -7.22 9.64
C ALA A 78 -28.70 -6.67 10.71
N LEU A 79 -27.43 -6.47 10.36
CA LEU A 79 -26.40 -5.92 11.24
C LEU A 79 -26.59 -4.41 11.44
N ASN A 80 -26.93 -3.65 10.39
CA ASN A 80 -27.16 -2.20 10.50
C ASN A 80 -28.31 -1.82 11.45
N GLN A 81 -29.29 -2.69 11.66
CA GLN A 81 -30.35 -2.47 12.67
C GLN A 81 -29.85 -2.53 14.12
N ARG A 82 -28.64 -3.05 14.34
CA ARG A 82 -28.05 -3.29 15.66
C ARG A 82 -26.85 -2.38 15.95
N LEU A 83 -26.20 -1.88 14.91
CA LEU A 83 -24.99 -1.06 15.04
C LEU A 83 -25.30 0.37 15.49
N PRO A 84 -24.40 1.00 16.27
CA PRO A 84 -24.50 2.42 16.60
C PRO A 84 -24.48 3.28 15.32
N GLU A 85 -25.06 4.48 15.35
CA GLU A 85 -25.25 5.32 14.17
C GLU A 85 -23.97 5.72 13.44
N ASP A 86 -22.86 5.74 14.16
CA ASP A 86 -21.53 6.05 13.66
C ASP A 86 -20.81 4.86 13.02
N ILE A 87 -21.44 3.69 12.89
CA ILE A 87 -20.93 2.53 12.14
C ILE A 87 -22.03 1.96 11.24
N ARG A 88 -21.72 1.80 9.94
CA ARG A 88 -22.63 1.22 8.95
C ARG A 88 -21.91 0.26 8.02
N ILE A 89 -22.56 -0.86 7.74
CA ILE A 89 -22.16 -1.83 6.71
C ILE A 89 -22.77 -1.38 5.39
N GLN A 90 -21.91 -1.02 4.44
CA GLN A 90 -22.30 -0.56 3.10
C GLN A 90 -22.62 -1.74 2.18
N LYS A 91 -21.94 -2.88 2.37
CA LYS A 91 -22.14 -4.09 1.58
C LYS A 91 -21.69 -5.31 2.37
N SER A 92 -22.33 -6.45 2.14
CA SER A 92 -21.83 -7.77 2.56
C SER A 92 -21.96 -8.77 1.41
N GLU A 93 -20.99 -9.66 1.26
CA GLU A 93 -20.99 -10.69 0.21
C GLU A 93 -20.13 -11.89 0.58
N GLU A 94 -20.41 -13.04 -0.02
CA GLU A 94 -19.58 -14.24 0.14
C GLU A 94 -18.34 -14.15 -0.74
N VAL A 95 -17.19 -14.56 -0.19
CA VAL A 95 -15.91 -14.62 -0.90
C VAL A 95 -15.25 -15.99 -0.68
N PRO A 96 -14.27 -16.40 -1.51
CA PRO A 96 -13.55 -17.65 -1.29
C PRO A 96 -12.97 -17.75 0.12
N LEU A 97 -12.97 -18.97 0.69
CA LEU A 97 -12.48 -19.22 2.06
C LEU A 97 -11.00 -18.83 2.25
N GLU A 98 -10.20 -18.82 1.20
CA GLU A 98 -8.79 -18.40 1.26
C GLU A 98 -8.58 -16.89 1.05
N TRP A 99 -9.63 -16.15 0.67
CA TRP A 99 -9.50 -14.71 0.42
C TRP A 99 -9.21 -13.98 1.72
N HIS A 100 -8.15 -13.17 1.72
CA HIS A 100 -7.72 -12.41 2.89
C HIS A 100 -7.39 -10.96 2.52
N PRO A 101 -8.04 -9.97 3.17
CA PRO A 101 -8.04 -8.58 2.71
C PRO A 101 -6.68 -7.87 2.77
N ARG A 102 -5.70 -8.43 3.49
CA ARG A 102 -4.32 -7.90 3.57
C ARG A 102 -3.32 -8.65 2.68
N LYS A 103 -3.73 -9.80 2.11
CA LYS A 103 -2.84 -10.64 1.29
C LYS A 103 -2.99 -10.35 -0.20
N CYS A 104 -4.15 -9.87 -0.63
CA CYS A 104 -4.39 -9.41 -2.00
C CYS A 104 -3.78 -8.02 -2.26
N ASN A 105 -3.41 -7.75 -3.51
CA ASN A 105 -3.00 -6.42 -3.95
C ASN A 105 -4.21 -5.49 -3.90
N CYS A 106 -3.98 -4.29 -3.38
CA CYS A 106 -5.04 -3.34 -3.15
C CYS A 106 -4.50 -1.91 -3.22
N THR A 107 -5.22 -1.06 -3.95
CA THR A 107 -5.04 0.38 -3.91
C THR A 107 -5.87 0.95 -2.76
N LYS A 108 -5.21 1.67 -1.86
CA LYS A 108 -5.86 2.37 -0.76
C LYS A 108 -5.94 3.84 -1.08
N THR A 109 -7.12 4.44 -0.95
CA THR A 109 -7.30 5.88 -1.13
C THR A 109 -7.74 6.54 0.16
N TYR A 110 -7.02 7.57 0.57
CA TYR A 110 -7.35 8.42 1.72
C TYR A 110 -7.62 9.85 1.26
N GLU A 111 -8.49 10.53 2.01
CA GLU A 111 -8.65 11.98 1.93
C GLU A 111 -8.29 12.62 3.26
N TYR A 112 -7.55 13.73 3.18
CA TYR A 112 -7.31 14.62 4.30
C TYR A 112 -7.92 15.99 4.02
N LYS A 113 -8.86 16.44 4.85
CA LYS A 113 -9.56 17.71 4.68
C LYS A 113 -9.02 18.78 5.62
N ILE A 114 -8.73 19.95 5.07
CA ILE A 114 -8.25 21.13 5.78
C ILE A 114 -9.24 22.27 5.57
N LEU A 115 -9.84 22.75 6.65
CA LEU A 115 -10.66 23.95 6.64
C LEU A 115 -9.73 25.17 6.76
N ASN A 116 -9.44 25.81 5.64
CA ASN A 116 -8.48 26.92 5.53
C ASN A 116 -9.17 28.29 5.49
N ARG A 117 -9.43 28.87 6.66
CA ARG A 117 -10.11 30.16 6.85
C ARG A 117 -9.77 30.77 8.21
N LYS A 118 -10.12 32.03 8.44
CA LYS A 118 -9.74 32.75 9.68
C LYS A 118 -10.43 32.26 10.96
N ILE A 119 -11.65 31.76 10.85
CA ILE A 119 -12.48 31.35 11.99
C ILE A 119 -13.00 29.94 11.72
N ASP A 120 -12.82 29.04 12.70
CA ASP A 120 -13.27 27.65 12.59
C ASP A 120 -14.80 27.54 12.44
N MET A 121 -15.26 26.41 11.91
CA MET A 121 -16.68 26.14 11.65
C MET A 121 -17.15 24.93 12.47
N PRO A 122 -18.10 25.10 13.42
CA PRO A 122 -18.55 24.00 14.28
C PRO A 122 -19.04 22.76 13.53
N VAL A 123 -19.67 22.93 12.38
CA VAL A 123 -20.20 21.81 11.57
C VAL A 123 -19.11 21.02 10.86
N SER A 124 -17.90 21.56 10.71
CA SER A 124 -16.76 20.90 10.05
C SER A 124 -15.75 20.32 11.04
N ARG A 125 -15.97 20.52 12.35
CA ARG A 125 -14.98 20.27 13.41
C ARG A 125 -14.52 18.81 13.51
N LEU A 126 -15.35 17.86 13.07
CA LEU A 126 -15.11 16.41 13.19
C LEU A 126 -14.44 15.81 11.96
N TYR A 127 -14.66 16.37 10.76
CA TYR A 127 -14.21 15.77 9.49
C TYR A 127 -13.19 16.64 8.74
N SER A 128 -12.60 17.61 9.43
CA SER A 128 -11.57 18.49 8.86
C SER A 128 -10.62 18.99 9.94
N HIS A 129 -9.42 19.40 9.51
CA HIS A 129 -8.47 20.11 10.33
C HIS A 129 -8.52 21.61 10.02
N PHE A 130 -8.82 22.41 11.04
CA PHE A 130 -8.80 23.86 10.93
C PHE A 130 -7.38 24.41 10.82
N CYS A 131 -7.16 25.31 9.85
CA CYS A 131 -5.93 26.07 9.68
C CYS A 131 -6.22 27.54 9.33
N TYR A 132 -5.82 28.45 10.21
CA TYR A 132 -6.06 29.89 10.03
C TYR A 132 -5.02 30.64 9.20
N PHE A 133 -3.85 30.03 8.99
CA PHE A 133 -2.83 30.53 8.07
C PHE A 133 -3.24 30.25 6.63
N PRO A 134 -3.24 31.24 5.72
CA PRO A 134 -3.47 30.99 4.31
C PRO A 134 -2.51 29.93 3.77
N LEU A 135 -3.02 28.99 2.99
CA LEU A 135 -2.21 27.96 2.35
C LEU A 135 -2.15 28.19 0.84
N ASP A 136 -0.94 28.24 0.30
CA ASP A 136 -0.67 28.26 -1.14
C ASP A 136 -0.81 26.83 -1.71
N VAL A 137 -1.97 26.56 -2.31
CA VAL A 137 -2.31 25.22 -2.84
C VAL A 137 -1.44 24.85 -4.04
N GLU A 138 -0.98 25.81 -4.84
CA GLU A 138 -0.16 25.50 -6.01
C GLU A 138 1.23 25.03 -5.60
N LYS A 139 1.84 25.65 -4.58
CA LYS A 139 3.09 25.14 -3.98
C LYS A 139 2.90 23.76 -3.34
N MET A 140 1.75 23.52 -2.72
CA MET A 140 1.44 22.19 -2.16
C MET A 140 1.31 21.13 -3.26
N LYS A 141 0.75 21.47 -4.43
CA LYS A 141 0.68 20.58 -5.60
C LYS A 141 2.07 20.28 -6.18
N GLU A 142 2.92 21.29 -6.29
CA GLU A 142 4.31 21.10 -6.72
C GLU A 142 5.04 20.14 -5.77
N ALA A 143 4.92 20.36 -4.46
CA ALA A 143 5.48 19.49 -3.43
C ALA A 143 4.93 18.06 -3.47
N ALA A 144 3.64 17.90 -3.81
CA ALA A 144 3.01 16.60 -3.96
C ALA A 144 3.61 15.77 -5.10
N GLY A 145 4.08 16.42 -6.17
CA GLY A 145 4.75 15.75 -7.29
C GLY A 145 5.97 14.92 -6.86
N TYR A 146 6.75 15.40 -5.88
CA TYR A 146 7.91 14.69 -5.36
C TYR A 146 7.55 13.44 -4.52
N ILE A 147 6.31 13.35 -4.03
CA ILE A 147 5.84 12.23 -3.19
C ILE A 147 5.32 11.08 -4.05
N VAL A 148 4.82 11.37 -5.26
CA VAL A 148 4.32 10.35 -6.19
C VAL A 148 5.48 9.45 -6.63
N GLY A 149 5.21 8.14 -6.75
CA GLY A 149 6.20 7.12 -7.07
C GLY A 149 6.53 6.17 -5.91
N GLU A 150 7.55 5.34 -6.12
CA GLU A 150 8.05 4.39 -5.13
C GLU A 150 9.23 5.00 -4.36
N HIS A 151 9.10 5.11 -3.04
CA HIS A 151 10.10 5.72 -2.18
C HIS A 151 10.23 4.98 -0.85
N ASP A 152 11.39 5.11 -0.20
CA ASP A 152 11.49 4.80 1.22
C ASP A 152 10.85 5.95 2.03
N PHE A 153 9.65 5.69 2.56
CA PHE A 153 8.88 6.67 3.32
C PHE A 153 9.22 6.69 4.81
N LYS A 154 10.41 6.25 5.21
CA LYS A 154 10.87 6.29 6.61
C LYS A 154 10.75 7.68 7.25
N SER A 155 11.01 8.75 6.50
CA SER A 155 10.80 10.13 6.97
C SER A 155 9.35 10.45 7.31
N PHE A 156 8.40 9.75 6.70
CA PHE A 156 6.96 9.89 6.93
C PHE A 156 6.43 8.79 7.85
N CYS A 157 7.28 8.06 8.57
CA CYS A 157 6.88 7.01 9.48
C CYS A 157 7.15 7.39 10.94
N THR A 158 6.28 6.95 11.85
CA THR A 158 6.57 7.08 13.28
C THR A 158 7.62 6.05 13.70
N VAL A 159 8.66 6.47 14.42
CA VAL A 159 9.88 5.70 14.78
C VAL A 159 9.61 4.34 15.48
N ARG A 160 8.40 4.11 16.02
CA ARG A 160 8.00 2.85 16.68
C ARG A 160 7.04 1.99 15.85
N SER A 161 7.05 2.11 14.52
CA SER A 161 6.21 1.29 13.66
C SER A 161 6.67 -0.16 13.65
N GLN A 162 5.72 -1.11 13.67
CA GLN A 162 5.97 -2.54 13.48
C GLN A 162 6.19 -2.92 12.00
N ALA A 163 6.40 -1.95 11.11
CA ALA A 163 6.57 -2.22 9.69
C ALA A 163 7.97 -2.81 9.43
N GLU A 164 8.03 -3.98 8.81
CA GLU A 164 9.27 -4.64 8.38
C GLU A 164 9.94 -3.93 7.19
N GLU A 165 9.21 -3.05 6.52
CA GLU A 165 9.65 -2.35 5.32
C GLU A 165 8.95 -0.98 5.24
N THR A 166 9.72 0.05 4.93
CA THR A 166 9.26 1.46 4.84
C THR A 166 9.09 1.94 3.40
N VAL A 167 9.46 1.11 2.41
CA VAL A 167 9.18 1.41 1.00
C VAL A 167 7.70 1.24 0.67
N ARG A 168 7.08 2.26 0.07
CA ARG A 168 5.70 2.23 -0.44
C ARG A 168 5.63 2.91 -1.80
N THR A 169 4.53 2.70 -2.51
CA THR A 169 4.26 3.34 -3.79
C THR A 169 3.03 4.22 -3.65
N VAL A 170 3.18 5.51 -3.91
CA VAL A 170 2.08 6.46 -4.05
C VAL A 170 1.76 6.58 -5.54
N TYR A 171 0.57 6.17 -5.93
CA TYR A 171 0.11 6.21 -7.32
C TYR A 171 -0.39 7.60 -7.71
N SER A 172 -1.10 8.28 -6.81
CA SER A 172 -1.53 9.66 -7.02
C SER A 172 -1.58 10.43 -5.70
N LEU A 173 -1.36 11.73 -5.79
CA LEU A 173 -1.49 12.68 -4.68
C LEU A 173 -2.02 14.00 -5.22
N ASP A 174 -3.32 14.19 -5.11
CA ASP A 174 -4.05 15.28 -5.72
C ASP A 174 -4.53 16.27 -4.66
N LEU A 175 -4.49 17.55 -4.98
CA LEU A 175 -4.98 18.62 -4.11
C LEU A 175 -6.02 19.47 -4.85
N ASP A 176 -7.19 19.60 -4.22
CA ASP A 176 -8.27 20.45 -4.72
C ASP A 176 -8.69 21.45 -3.65
N ARG A 177 -9.13 22.64 -4.07
CA ARG A 177 -9.71 23.65 -3.19
C ARG A 177 -11.11 24.00 -3.66
N ARG A 178 -12.06 23.87 -2.75
CA ARG A 178 -13.45 24.33 -2.92
C ARG A 178 -13.79 25.27 -1.78
N ASP A 179 -14.01 26.53 -2.11
CA ASP A 179 -14.19 27.60 -1.13
C ASP A 179 -13.03 27.63 -0.10
N ASP A 180 -13.34 27.41 1.18
CA ASP A 180 -12.38 27.34 2.28
C ASP A 180 -11.84 25.92 2.52
N MET A 181 -12.34 24.90 1.84
CA MET A 181 -11.94 23.51 2.07
C MET A 181 -10.86 23.08 1.07
N ILE A 182 -9.71 22.68 1.60
CA ILE A 182 -8.66 22.02 0.82
C ILE A 182 -8.74 20.52 1.09
N THR A 183 -8.79 19.72 0.03
CA THR A 183 -8.81 18.26 0.10
C THR A 183 -7.52 17.71 -0.49
N ILE A 184 -6.78 16.94 0.30
CA ILE A 184 -5.61 16.16 -0.13
C ILE A 184 -6.09 14.73 -0.34
N ARG A 185 -6.09 14.24 -1.57
CA ARG A 185 -6.46 12.87 -1.91
C ARG A 185 -5.23 12.09 -2.30
N ILE A 186 -4.96 10.98 -1.61
CA ILE A 186 -3.76 10.16 -1.83
C ILE A 186 -4.15 8.71 -2.08
N SER A 187 -3.61 8.12 -3.14
CA SER A 187 -3.82 6.71 -3.51
C SER A 187 -2.48 5.98 -3.58
N GLY A 188 -2.40 4.77 -3.05
CA GLY A 188 -1.14 4.01 -3.05
C GLY A 188 -1.31 2.54 -2.67
N SER A 189 -0.21 1.78 -2.76
CA SER A 189 -0.15 0.34 -2.44
C SER A 189 -0.37 0.03 -0.95
N GLY A 190 -0.23 1.04 -0.11
CA GLY A 190 -0.40 0.97 1.33
C GLY A 190 0.35 2.10 2.02
N PHE A 191 0.02 2.37 3.28
CA PHE A 191 0.61 3.49 4.01
C PHE A 191 1.19 3.01 5.35
N LEU A 192 2.32 3.61 5.73
CA LEU A 192 2.92 3.38 7.04
C LEU A 192 2.11 4.06 8.15
N TYR A 193 2.40 3.70 9.40
CA TYR A 193 1.72 4.27 10.56
C TYR A 193 1.92 5.80 10.62
N ASN A 194 0.80 6.54 10.65
CA ASN A 194 0.69 8.00 10.54
C ASN A 194 1.17 8.63 9.21
N MET A 195 1.52 7.85 8.19
CA MET A 195 2.16 8.36 6.97
C MET A 195 1.37 9.47 6.28
N VAL A 196 0.09 9.23 5.97
CA VAL A 196 -0.75 10.22 5.27
C VAL A 196 -0.87 11.53 6.07
N ARG A 197 -0.93 11.44 7.40
CA ARG A 197 -1.00 12.62 8.29
C ARG A 197 0.33 13.37 8.33
N ILE A 198 1.45 12.67 8.30
CA ILE A 198 2.76 13.33 8.26
C ILE A 198 2.96 14.01 6.90
N ILE A 199 2.55 13.36 5.80
CA ILE A 199 2.54 13.96 4.45
C ILE A 199 1.68 15.23 4.45
N ALA A 200 0.43 15.16 4.91
CA ALA A 200 -0.45 16.32 4.99
C ALA A 200 0.17 17.47 5.81
N GLY A 201 0.81 17.17 6.93
CA GLY A 201 1.51 18.18 7.73
C GLY A 201 2.73 18.80 7.05
N THR A 202 3.50 18.01 6.31
CA THR A 202 4.60 18.51 5.47
C THR A 202 4.08 19.43 4.36
N LEU A 203 3.03 19.02 3.64
CA LEU A 203 2.42 19.85 2.61
C LEU A 203 1.86 21.16 3.19
N MET A 204 1.23 21.12 4.36
CA MET A 204 0.81 22.34 5.05
C MET A 204 1.98 23.29 5.35
N LYS A 205 3.17 22.76 5.71
CA LYS A 205 4.37 23.59 5.90
C LYS A 205 4.85 24.24 4.60
N VAL A 206 4.77 23.53 3.48
CA VAL A 206 5.02 24.12 2.15
C VAL A 206 3.99 25.20 1.82
N GLY A 207 2.70 24.93 2.01
CA GLY A 207 1.62 25.89 1.75
C GLY A 207 1.70 27.15 2.62
N MET A 208 2.27 27.05 3.82
CA MET A 208 2.58 28.20 4.70
C MET A 208 3.85 28.96 4.29
N GLY A 209 4.62 28.47 3.32
CA GLY A 209 5.91 29.03 2.90
C GLY A 209 7.07 28.73 3.86
N VAL A 210 6.92 27.77 4.78
CA VAL A 210 8.00 27.37 5.71
C VAL A 210 9.07 26.55 4.99
N TYR A 211 8.65 25.76 4.01
CA TYR A 211 9.54 25.00 3.13
C TYR A 211 9.24 25.39 1.67
N PRO A 212 10.24 25.45 0.80
CA PRO A 212 10.00 25.46 -0.63
C PRO A 212 9.56 24.04 -1.09
N PRO A 213 8.82 23.91 -2.20
CA PRO A 213 8.27 22.62 -2.65
C PRO A 213 9.32 21.50 -2.81
N GLU A 214 10.46 21.82 -3.41
CA GLU A 214 11.59 20.91 -3.66
C GLU A 214 12.22 20.34 -2.38
N TYR A 215 11.99 20.97 -1.22
CA TYR A 215 12.46 20.44 0.06
C TYR A 215 11.84 19.07 0.40
N VAL A 216 10.68 18.75 -0.17
CA VAL A 216 10.02 17.46 0.06
C VAL A 216 10.86 16.29 -0.47
N GLU A 217 11.54 16.46 -1.60
CA GLU A 217 12.48 15.46 -2.11
C GLU A 217 13.61 15.22 -1.10
N THR A 218 14.19 16.29 -0.55
CA THR A 218 15.23 16.21 0.48
C THR A 218 14.73 15.47 1.73
N ILE A 219 13.46 15.65 2.12
CA ILE A 219 12.86 14.93 3.24
C ILE A 219 12.77 13.43 2.93
N ILE A 220 12.30 13.03 1.75
CA ILE A 220 12.22 11.63 1.33
C ILE A 220 13.60 10.98 1.40
N ASP A 221 14.59 11.64 0.80
CA ASP A 221 15.96 11.17 0.70
C ASP A 221 16.66 11.00 2.04
N ALA A 222 16.34 11.86 3.01
CA ALA A 222 16.95 11.83 4.33
C ALA A 222 16.60 10.57 5.13
N ARG A 223 15.48 9.89 4.79
CA ARG A 223 14.97 8.69 5.52
C ARG A 223 14.95 8.91 7.04
N ASP A 224 14.66 10.14 7.46
CA ASP A 224 14.71 10.63 8.83
C ASP A 224 13.42 11.37 9.18
N ARG A 225 12.68 10.81 10.14
CA ARG A 225 11.42 11.36 10.61
C ARG A 225 11.55 12.80 11.12
N GLN A 226 12.69 13.23 11.62
CA GLN A 226 12.87 14.59 12.15
C GLN A 226 12.84 15.66 11.05
N LYS A 227 13.06 15.29 9.78
CA LYS A 227 13.03 16.21 8.64
C LYS A 227 11.62 16.51 8.15
N ALA A 228 10.69 15.59 8.34
CA ALA A 228 9.31 15.74 7.90
C ALA A 228 8.51 16.68 8.82
N GLY A 229 7.42 17.21 8.28
CA GLY A 229 6.46 18.04 9.01
C GLY A 229 5.80 17.34 10.20
N PRO A 230 4.97 18.10 10.94
CA PRO A 230 4.26 17.55 12.09
C PRO A 230 3.23 16.52 11.65
N LYS A 231 2.91 15.58 12.54
CA LYS A 231 1.73 14.73 12.37
C LYS A 231 0.47 15.56 12.67
N VAL A 232 -0.36 15.79 11.67
CA VAL A 232 -1.63 16.52 11.84
C VAL A 232 -2.70 15.68 12.57
N PRO A 233 -3.76 16.29 13.13
CA PRO A 233 -4.84 15.57 13.82
C PRO A 233 -5.52 14.48 12.98
N ALA A 234 -6.04 13.44 13.63
CA ALA A 234 -6.66 12.30 12.93
C ALA A 234 -8.00 12.65 12.26
N LYS A 235 -8.76 13.56 12.86
CA LYS A 235 -10.11 14.00 12.46
C LYS A 235 -10.21 14.57 11.03
N GLY A 236 -9.10 14.95 10.42
CA GLY A 236 -9.08 15.37 9.02
C GLY A 236 -9.01 14.19 8.04
N LEU A 237 -8.59 13.01 8.50
CA LEU A 237 -8.28 11.84 7.68
C LEU A 237 -9.48 10.89 7.57
N THR A 238 -9.79 10.49 6.34
CA THR A 238 -10.80 9.49 6.03
C THR A 238 -10.24 8.45 5.06
N LEU A 239 -10.37 7.17 5.38
CA LEU A 239 -10.16 6.08 4.40
C LEU A 239 -11.37 6.06 3.44
N VAL A 240 -11.15 6.42 2.18
CA VAL A 240 -12.22 6.55 1.18
C VAL A 240 -12.57 5.20 0.56
N SER A 241 -11.56 4.50 0.02
CA SER A 241 -11.76 3.23 -0.67
C SER A 241 -10.58 2.28 -0.50
N LEU A 242 -10.89 1.00 -0.68
CA LEU A 242 -9.95 -0.10 -0.84
C LEU A 242 -10.36 -0.85 -2.11
N GLU A 243 -9.53 -0.74 -3.15
CA GLU A 243 -9.80 -1.33 -4.46
C GLU A 243 -8.86 -2.51 -4.65
N TYR A 244 -9.43 -3.71 -4.79
CA TYR A 244 -8.67 -4.95 -4.92
C TYR A 244 -8.44 -5.28 -6.38
N GLU A 245 -7.21 -5.63 -6.70
CA GLU A 245 -6.81 -6.05 -8.03
C GLU A 245 -7.45 -7.41 -8.38
N THR A 246 -7.98 -7.53 -9.60
CA THR A 246 -8.63 -8.76 -10.10
C THR A 246 -7.70 -9.61 -10.94
N GLU A 247 -6.71 -8.99 -11.59
CA GLU A 247 -5.75 -9.64 -12.48
C GLU A 247 -4.36 -9.03 -12.26
N LEU A 248 -3.32 -9.87 -12.31
CA LEU A 248 -1.95 -9.39 -12.17
C LEU A 248 -1.51 -8.68 -13.46
N PRO A 249 -0.82 -7.53 -13.37
CA PRO A 249 -0.23 -6.92 -14.55
C PRO A 249 0.92 -7.78 -15.05
N LYS A 250 1.09 -7.86 -16.39
CA LYS A 250 2.22 -8.56 -17.03
C LYS A 250 3.54 -8.12 -16.41
N TRP A 251 3.73 -6.81 -16.26
CA TRP A 251 4.90 -6.21 -15.64
C TRP A 251 4.53 -5.41 -14.39
N LEU A 252 5.32 -5.62 -13.32
CA LEU A 252 5.32 -4.79 -12.13
C LEU A 252 6.71 -4.14 -11.98
N GLY A 253 6.78 -2.82 -12.05
CA GLY A 253 8.04 -2.08 -11.97
C GLY A 253 8.02 -0.97 -10.93
N GLY A 254 9.21 -0.55 -10.53
CA GLY A 254 9.42 0.59 -9.63
C GLY A 254 10.73 1.27 -9.96
N GLU A 255 10.72 2.59 -10.03
CA GLU A 255 11.88 3.41 -10.34
C GLU A 255 11.91 4.69 -9.52
N ASN A 256 13.10 5.01 -9.02
CA ASN A 256 13.44 6.28 -8.42
C ASN A 256 14.96 6.53 -8.57
N LYS A 257 15.49 7.55 -7.90
CA LYS A 257 16.91 7.89 -7.99
C LYS A 257 17.88 6.82 -7.44
N PHE A 258 17.41 5.87 -6.63
CA PHE A 258 18.23 4.86 -5.97
C PHE A 258 18.13 3.48 -6.65
N TRP A 259 16.99 3.15 -7.25
CA TRP A 259 16.77 1.87 -7.92
C TRP A 259 15.82 1.96 -9.12
N SER A 260 15.95 1.00 -10.03
CA SER A 260 15.00 0.72 -11.11
C SER A 260 14.93 -0.80 -11.32
N PHE A 261 13.73 -1.37 -11.30
CA PHE A 261 13.50 -2.79 -11.52
C PHE A 261 12.21 -3.04 -12.29
N ALA A 262 12.09 -4.24 -12.85
CA ALA A 262 10.87 -4.75 -13.47
C ALA A 262 10.68 -6.23 -13.12
N THR A 263 9.46 -6.64 -12.82
CA THR A 263 9.08 -8.02 -12.52
C THR A 263 8.07 -8.50 -13.55
N LEU A 264 8.42 -9.51 -14.34
CA LEU A 264 7.50 -10.21 -15.24
C LEU A 264 6.69 -11.23 -14.44
N GLN A 265 5.36 -11.18 -14.59
CA GLN A 265 4.41 -11.95 -13.80
C GLN A 265 3.46 -12.82 -14.64
N SER A 266 3.55 -12.77 -15.98
CA SER A 266 2.73 -13.55 -16.92
C SER A 266 2.74 -15.05 -16.61
N HIS A 267 3.88 -15.57 -16.17
CA HIS A 267 4.09 -16.99 -15.86
C HIS A 267 3.65 -17.42 -14.44
N ILE A 268 3.17 -16.50 -13.60
CA ILE A 268 2.81 -16.84 -12.21
C ILE A 268 1.61 -17.78 -12.15
N LYS A 269 0.61 -17.56 -13.02
CA LYS A 269 -0.64 -18.32 -12.97
C LYS A 269 -0.45 -19.76 -13.41
N GLU A 270 0.31 -19.98 -14.48
CA GLU A 270 0.49 -21.27 -15.15
C GLU A 270 1.70 -22.02 -14.61
N ASP A 271 2.86 -21.37 -14.55
CA ASP A 271 4.16 -22.01 -14.24
C ASP A 271 4.65 -21.73 -12.82
N LYS A 272 3.88 -20.98 -12.02
CA LYS A 272 4.31 -20.50 -10.69
C LYS A 272 5.67 -19.80 -10.72
N THR A 273 5.97 -19.11 -11.82
CA THR A 273 7.29 -18.52 -12.07
C THR A 273 7.17 -17.02 -12.30
N ALA A 274 8.15 -16.25 -11.81
CA ALA A 274 8.31 -14.83 -12.09
C ALA A 274 9.76 -14.49 -12.45
N PHE A 275 9.97 -13.36 -13.13
CA PHE A 275 11.32 -12.88 -13.49
C PHE A 275 11.52 -11.46 -12.96
N LEU A 276 12.43 -11.29 -12.01
CA LEU A 276 12.83 -10.00 -11.44
C LEU A 276 14.13 -9.51 -12.10
N LEU A 277 14.05 -8.38 -12.77
CA LEU A 277 15.17 -7.72 -13.42
C LEU A 277 15.50 -6.43 -12.68
N ILE A 278 16.67 -6.39 -12.05
CA ILE A 278 17.20 -5.19 -11.39
C ILE A 278 18.06 -4.46 -12.41
N LYS A 279 17.54 -3.34 -12.93
CA LYS A 279 18.22 -2.55 -13.96
C LYS A 279 19.34 -1.71 -13.38
N ARG A 280 19.07 -1.07 -12.24
CA ARG A 280 19.99 -0.22 -11.49
C ARG A 280 19.62 -0.29 -10.02
N CYS A 281 20.61 -0.36 -9.15
CA CYS A 281 20.37 -0.23 -7.71
C CYS A 281 21.64 0.15 -6.96
N VAL A 282 21.57 1.18 -6.12
CA VAL A 282 22.64 1.50 -5.18
C VAL A 282 22.84 0.37 -4.17
N ASP A 283 24.05 0.23 -3.63
CA ASP A 283 24.42 -0.95 -2.83
C ASP A 283 23.67 -1.01 -1.50
N GLU A 284 23.39 0.14 -0.89
CA GLU A 284 22.63 0.24 0.36
C GLU A 284 21.20 -0.32 0.25
N ASP A 285 20.55 -0.14 -0.90
CA ASP A 285 19.16 -0.54 -1.12
C ASP A 285 19.01 -1.95 -1.74
N PHE A 286 20.10 -2.52 -2.26
CA PHE A 286 20.06 -3.74 -3.08
C PHE A 286 19.37 -4.91 -2.38
N ALA A 287 19.79 -5.23 -1.15
CA ALA A 287 19.20 -6.34 -0.39
C ALA A 287 17.71 -6.13 -0.10
N GLY A 288 17.30 -4.87 0.14
CA GLY A 288 15.90 -4.51 0.36
C GLY A 288 15.05 -4.67 -0.89
N VAL A 289 15.56 -4.18 -2.04
CA VAL A 289 14.89 -4.30 -3.36
C VAL A 289 14.72 -5.76 -3.75
N ILE A 290 15.75 -6.59 -3.60
CA ILE A 290 15.70 -8.03 -3.86
C ILE A 290 14.61 -8.69 -3.03
N ARG A 291 14.73 -8.58 -1.69
CA ARG A 291 13.84 -9.23 -0.73
C ARG A 291 12.39 -8.84 -0.95
N ARG A 292 12.11 -7.55 -1.12
CA ARG A 292 10.74 -7.02 -1.26
C ARG A 292 10.08 -7.52 -2.54
N ASN A 293 10.79 -7.49 -3.67
CA ASN A 293 10.21 -7.86 -4.96
C ASN A 293 10.04 -9.38 -5.11
N ILE A 294 10.98 -10.19 -4.60
CA ILE A 294 10.79 -11.65 -4.50
C ILE A 294 9.58 -11.96 -3.61
N HIS A 295 9.49 -11.31 -2.44
CA HIS A 295 8.36 -11.51 -1.54
C HIS A 295 7.02 -11.16 -2.20
N GLN A 296 6.96 -10.07 -2.96
CA GLN A 296 5.77 -9.65 -3.68
C GLN A 296 5.39 -10.66 -4.79
N ALA A 297 6.35 -11.15 -5.58
CA ALA A 297 6.10 -12.18 -6.58
C ALA A 297 5.56 -13.47 -5.94
N VAL A 298 6.13 -13.89 -4.82
CA VAL A 298 5.66 -15.07 -4.06
C VAL A 298 4.25 -14.85 -3.50
N ARG A 299 3.95 -13.65 -3.00
CA ARG A 299 2.58 -13.28 -2.57
C ARG A 299 1.58 -13.31 -3.72
N ASN A 300 2.02 -12.96 -4.93
CA ASN A 300 1.23 -13.03 -6.14
C ASN A 300 1.07 -14.48 -6.67
N GLY A 301 1.80 -15.44 -6.10
CA GLY A 301 1.63 -16.87 -6.35
C GLY A 301 2.84 -17.57 -6.99
N ALA A 302 3.98 -16.89 -7.12
CA ALA A 302 5.21 -17.52 -7.60
C ALA A 302 5.79 -18.47 -6.54
N GLU A 303 6.26 -19.63 -6.98
CA GLU A 303 7.07 -20.56 -6.20
C GLU A 303 8.56 -20.39 -6.51
N VAL A 304 8.87 -20.02 -7.76
CA VAL A 304 10.22 -19.72 -8.23
C VAL A 304 10.27 -18.30 -8.77
N VAL A 305 11.30 -17.56 -8.39
CA VAL A 305 11.58 -16.23 -8.95
C VAL A 305 12.98 -16.26 -9.56
N TYR A 306 13.10 -16.07 -10.87
CA TYR A 306 14.41 -15.86 -11.49
C TYR A 306 14.81 -14.40 -11.35
N VAL A 307 16.02 -14.14 -10.86
CA VAL A 307 16.48 -12.79 -10.54
C VAL A 307 17.77 -12.50 -11.30
N ALA A 308 17.86 -11.32 -11.90
CA ALA A 308 19.09 -10.83 -12.53
C ALA A 308 19.41 -9.40 -12.08
N ASP A 309 20.66 -9.15 -11.71
CA ASP A 309 21.22 -7.82 -11.49
C ASP A 309 22.00 -7.38 -12.73
N LEU A 310 21.37 -6.54 -13.55
CA LEU A 310 21.84 -6.26 -14.89
C LEU A 310 23.08 -5.35 -14.89
N GLU A 311 23.15 -4.40 -13.95
CA GLU A 311 24.23 -3.40 -13.88
C GLU A 311 25.50 -3.95 -13.23
N LYS A 312 25.38 -4.57 -12.05
CA LYS A 312 26.55 -4.92 -11.22
C LYS A 312 26.77 -6.43 -11.03
N ASP A 313 25.82 -7.27 -11.47
CA ASP A 313 25.91 -8.74 -11.37
C ASP A 313 26.31 -9.24 -9.97
N ARG A 314 25.66 -8.69 -8.92
CA ARG A 314 26.04 -8.91 -7.52
C ARG A 314 25.60 -10.26 -6.93
N LEU A 315 24.63 -10.93 -7.54
CA LEU A 315 23.97 -12.13 -7.01
C LEU A 315 24.89 -13.36 -7.02
N LYS A 316 24.99 -14.06 -5.89
CA LYS A 316 25.74 -15.31 -5.77
C LYS A 316 24.89 -16.44 -5.21
N ALA A 317 25.13 -17.66 -5.68
CA ALA A 317 24.51 -18.84 -5.10
C ALA A 317 24.90 -18.99 -3.62
N GLY A 318 23.92 -19.27 -2.79
CA GLY A 318 24.04 -19.29 -1.33
C GLY A 318 23.69 -17.97 -0.65
N ASP A 319 23.51 -16.86 -1.39
CA ASP A 319 23.03 -15.61 -0.80
C ASP A 319 21.62 -15.79 -0.21
N VAL A 320 21.36 -15.18 0.95
CA VAL A 320 20.07 -15.26 1.65
C VAL A 320 19.49 -13.86 1.87
N TYR A 321 18.25 -13.67 1.43
CA TYR A 321 17.50 -12.41 1.55
C TYR A 321 16.21 -12.66 2.33
N GLY A 322 16.28 -12.57 3.66
CA GLY A 322 15.15 -12.91 4.53
C GLY A 322 14.91 -14.42 4.54
N PHE A 323 13.77 -14.87 4.04
CA PHE A 323 13.45 -16.29 3.88
C PHE A 323 13.85 -16.85 2.52
N TYR A 324 14.46 -16.06 1.65
CA TYR A 324 14.70 -16.45 0.26
C TYR A 324 16.16 -16.77 0.01
N THR A 325 16.44 -17.89 -0.66
CA THR A 325 17.81 -18.33 -0.99
C THR A 325 18.03 -18.25 -2.49
N ILE A 326 19.21 -17.77 -2.88
CA ILE A 326 19.68 -17.72 -4.27
C ILE A 326 20.41 -19.02 -4.60
N GLU A 327 20.04 -19.64 -5.71
CA GLU A 327 20.60 -20.89 -6.24
C GLU A 327 21.09 -20.67 -7.69
N GLU A 328 22.04 -21.50 -8.12
CA GLU A 328 22.30 -21.64 -9.56
C GLU A 328 21.14 -22.40 -10.21
N PRO A 329 20.68 -22.00 -11.40
CA PRO A 329 19.74 -22.80 -12.17
C PRO A 329 20.37 -24.16 -12.53
N GLU A 330 19.59 -25.24 -12.43
CA GLU A 330 19.99 -26.58 -12.87
C GLU A 330 20.38 -26.58 -14.37
N ASP A 331 19.65 -25.78 -15.16
CA ASP A 331 19.91 -25.49 -16.57
C ASP A 331 19.77 -23.98 -16.79
N CYS A 332 20.84 -23.33 -17.26
CA CYS A 332 20.86 -21.89 -17.50
C CYS A 332 20.01 -21.45 -18.69
N GLN A 333 19.62 -22.35 -19.58
CA GLN A 333 18.74 -22.05 -20.73
C GLN A 333 17.26 -22.23 -20.40
N LYS A 334 16.93 -23.08 -19.43
CA LYS A 334 15.54 -23.35 -19.02
C LYS A 334 14.72 -22.07 -18.72
N PRO A 335 15.22 -21.09 -17.96
CA PRO A 335 14.46 -19.87 -17.67
C PRO A 335 14.16 -19.06 -18.94
N VAL A 336 15.12 -19.00 -19.87
CA VAL A 336 14.97 -18.26 -21.14
C VAL A 336 14.00 -18.97 -22.07
N SER A 337 13.99 -20.31 -22.07
CA SER A 337 13.06 -21.11 -22.89
C SER A 337 11.58 -20.97 -22.49
N MET A 338 11.30 -20.50 -21.27
CA MET A 338 9.93 -20.21 -20.81
C MET A 338 9.38 -18.92 -21.42
N LEU A 339 10.25 -17.99 -21.77
CA LEU A 339 9.87 -16.66 -22.24
C LEU A 339 9.43 -16.70 -23.71
N THR A 340 8.38 -15.98 -24.02
CA THR A 340 7.94 -15.77 -25.41
C THR A 340 8.92 -14.84 -26.15
N ALA A 341 8.87 -14.85 -27.49
CA ALA A 341 9.68 -13.93 -28.30
C ALA A 341 9.39 -12.45 -27.96
N GLU A 342 8.12 -12.11 -27.72
CA GLU A 342 7.71 -10.77 -27.30
C GLU A 342 8.32 -10.38 -25.95
N GLU A 343 8.28 -11.27 -24.95
CA GLU A 343 8.89 -11.00 -23.64
C GLU A 343 10.42 -10.89 -23.72
N LEU A 344 11.07 -11.68 -24.57
CA LEU A 344 12.51 -11.57 -24.81
C LEU A 344 12.87 -10.21 -25.43
N ASP A 345 12.04 -9.70 -26.34
CA ASP A 345 12.22 -8.37 -26.92
C ASP A 345 11.99 -7.26 -25.88
N GLU A 346 10.92 -7.34 -25.08
CA GLU A 346 10.66 -6.41 -23.97
C GLU A 346 11.81 -6.40 -22.94
N ILE A 347 12.33 -7.57 -22.60
CA ILE A 347 13.48 -7.72 -21.71
C ILE A 347 14.73 -7.10 -22.34
N SER A 348 14.94 -7.27 -23.65
CA SER A 348 16.03 -6.65 -24.38
C SER A 348 15.94 -5.12 -24.33
N GLU A 349 14.75 -4.56 -24.54
CA GLU A 349 14.49 -3.11 -24.41
C GLU A 349 14.77 -2.62 -22.99
N ILE A 350 14.32 -3.36 -21.97
CA ILE A 350 14.60 -3.10 -20.56
C ILE A 350 16.11 -3.08 -20.27
N CYS A 351 16.88 -3.93 -20.96
CA CYS A 351 18.33 -4.01 -20.85
C CYS A 351 19.07 -2.98 -21.71
N GLY A 352 18.37 -2.13 -22.46
CA GLY A 352 18.97 -1.12 -23.34
C GLY A 352 19.59 -1.68 -24.63
N GLY A 353 19.16 -2.88 -25.09
CA GLY A 353 19.64 -3.52 -26.31
C GLY A 353 18.53 -3.72 -27.37
N SER A 354 18.91 -3.75 -28.65
CA SER A 354 18.00 -4.13 -29.76
C SER A 354 17.67 -5.63 -29.76
N ALA A 355 16.43 -5.98 -30.08
CA ALA A 355 15.94 -7.34 -30.30
C ALA A 355 16.95 -8.20 -31.10
N GLY A 356 17.40 -9.31 -30.50
CA GLY A 356 18.33 -10.28 -31.12
C GLY A 356 19.83 -10.04 -30.93
N GLY A 357 20.26 -9.07 -30.10
CA GLY A 357 21.67 -8.82 -29.81
C GLY A 357 22.30 -9.74 -28.73
N PRO A 358 23.63 -9.64 -28.51
CA PRO A 358 24.37 -10.38 -27.46
C PRO A 358 23.86 -10.18 -26.01
N GLY A 359 22.86 -9.32 -25.78
CA GLY A 359 22.20 -9.08 -24.50
C GLY A 359 21.38 -10.26 -23.97
N LEU A 360 20.65 -11.00 -24.82
CA LEU A 360 19.82 -12.15 -24.39
C LEU A 360 20.68 -13.31 -23.85
N GLN A 361 21.77 -13.66 -24.54
CA GLN A 361 22.72 -14.69 -24.06
C GLN A 361 23.45 -14.26 -22.78
N ASN A 362 23.54 -12.95 -22.53
CA ASN A 362 24.14 -12.41 -21.31
C ASN A 362 23.16 -12.48 -20.13
N ILE A 363 21.86 -12.27 -20.37
CA ILE A 363 20.80 -12.44 -19.35
C ILE A 363 20.74 -13.87 -18.84
N ALA A 364 20.79 -14.87 -19.73
CA ALA A 364 20.75 -16.29 -19.34
C ALA A 364 21.82 -16.65 -18.30
N LYS A 365 23.00 -16.03 -18.38
CA LYS A 365 24.12 -16.24 -17.45
C LYS A 365 23.96 -15.50 -16.13
N LYS A 366 23.22 -14.39 -16.12
CA LYS A 366 22.97 -13.54 -14.95
C LYS A 366 21.74 -13.99 -14.15
N LEU A 367 20.82 -14.73 -14.76
CA LEU A 367 19.64 -15.23 -14.08
C LEU A 367 20.05 -16.24 -13.01
N LYS A 368 19.70 -15.93 -11.76
CA LYS A 368 19.79 -16.83 -10.63
C LYS A 368 18.40 -17.29 -10.24
N LYS A 369 18.28 -18.53 -9.78
CA LYS A 369 17.02 -19.09 -9.30
C LYS A 369 16.85 -18.66 -7.84
N CYS A 370 15.67 -18.20 -7.47
CA CYS A 370 15.34 -17.91 -6.09
C CYS A 370 14.12 -18.71 -5.64
N VAL A 371 14.25 -19.32 -4.46
CA VAL A 371 13.22 -20.13 -3.79
C VAL A 371 13.07 -19.66 -2.33
N LYS A 372 11.91 -19.96 -1.75
CA LYS A 372 11.59 -19.66 -0.35
C LYS A 372 12.13 -20.74 0.60
#